data_AF-A0A2E4N502-F1
#
_entry.id   AF-A0A2E4N502-F1
#
_cell.length_a   1.000
_cell.length_b   1.000
_cell.length_c   1.000
_cell.angle_alpha   90.00
_cell.angle_beta   90.00
_cell.angle_gamma   90.00
#
_symmetry.space_group_name_H-M   'P 1'
#
loop_
_entity.id
_entity.type
_entity.pdbx_description
1 polymer ?
#
loop_
_entity_poly.entity_id
_entity_poly.type
_entity_poly.pdbx_seq_one_letter_code
_entity_poly.pdbx_strand_id
1 'polypeptide(L)' 'MIPVAPLDGSQIFSGYLMRTNPQLAWKIQSYGPQVLFGLILFGYITGFSILWLVMQPFVDFFMILFLGSSV' A
#
# COMPACT_ATOMS: atom_id res chain seq x y z
N MET A 1 -21.76 6.65 9.52
CA MET A 1 -21.09 5.79 8.51
C MET A 1 -19.91 6.58 7.98
N ILE A 2 -18.68 6.26 8.42
CA ILE A 2 -17.47 6.91 7.90
C ILE A 2 -17.11 6.13 6.62
N PRO A 3 -17.17 6.76 5.43
CA PRO A 3 -16.82 6.09 4.19
C PRO A 3 -15.29 6.03 4.12
N VAL A 4 -14.69 4.98 4.71
CA VAL A 4 -13.27 4.70 4.51
C VAL A 4 -13.16 3.84 3.25
N ALA A 5 -13.10 4.49 2.08
CA ALA A 5 -12.60 3.84 0.87
C ALA A 5 -11.12 3.49 1.11
N PRO A 6 -10.70 2.22 1.02
CA PRO A 6 -9.42 1.81 1.58
C PRO A 6 -8.31 2.04 0.55
N LEU A 7 -7.80 3.27 0.48
CA LEU A 7 -6.58 3.66 -0.25
C LEU A 7 -6.68 3.54 -1.78
N ASP A 8 -6.59 4.68 -2.48
CA ASP A 8 -6.80 4.89 -3.93
C ASP A 8 -6.15 3.87 -4.90
N GLY A 9 -5.09 3.17 -4.49
CA GLY A 9 -4.47 2.10 -5.29
C GLY A 9 -5.29 0.81 -5.40
N SER A 10 -6.11 0.47 -4.40
CA SER A 10 -6.89 -0.78 -4.43
C SER A 10 -7.98 -0.77 -5.49
N GLN A 11 -8.49 0.42 -5.86
CA GLN A 11 -9.49 0.60 -6.91
C GLN A 11 -8.90 0.45 -8.32
N ILE A 12 -7.67 0.93 -8.51
CA ILE A 12 -6.93 0.76 -9.78
C ILE A 12 -6.55 -0.71 -9.95
N PHE A 13 -6.03 -1.34 -8.89
CA PHE A 13 -5.60 -2.72 -8.92
C PHE A 13 -6.78 -3.70 -9.03
N SER A 14 -7.90 -3.45 -8.35
CA SER A 14 -9.11 -4.25 -8.51
C SER A 14 -9.69 -4.13 -9.91
N GLY A 15 -9.77 -2.93 -10.50
CA GLY A 15 -10.27 -2.73 -11.86
C GLY A 15 -9.44 -3.45 -12.94
N TYR A 16 -8.12 -3.50 -12.77
CA TYR A 16 -7.23 -4.25 -13.66
C TYR A 16 -7.34 -5.77 -13.43
N LEU A 17 -7.24 -6.22 -12.18
CA LEU A 17 -7.23 -7.65 -11.85
C LEU A 17 -8.60 -8.31 -12.06
N MET A 18 -9.70 -7.56 -11.95
CA MET A 18 -11.06 -8.04 -12.20
C MET A 18 -11.31 -8.33 -13.69
N ARG A 19 -10.55 -7.71 -14.61
CA ARG A 19 -10.55 -8.03 -16.04
C ARG A 19 -9.79 -9.31 -16.38
N THR A 20 -8.70 -9.60 -15.67
CA THR A 20 -7.86 -10.76 -15.96
C THR A 20 -8.29 -12.00 -15.17
N ASN A 21 -8.65 -11.85 -13.89
CA ASN A 21 -9.06 -12.93 -12.98
C ASN A 21 -9.96 -12.41 -11.84
N PRO A 22 -11.29 -12.38 -12.03
CA PRO A 22 -12.22 -11.80 -11.05
C PRO A 22 -12.19 -12.52 -9.70
N GLN A 23 -12.07 -13.85 -9.65
CA GLN A 23 -12.06 -14.60 -8.38
C GLN A 23 -10.89 -14.23 -7.46
N LEU A 24 -9.71 -13.95 -8.04
CA LEU A 24 -8.54 -13.50 -7.27
C LEU A 24 -8.69 -12.06 -6.79
N ALA A 25 -9.29 -11.18 -7.61
CA ALA A 25 -9.56 -9.79 -7.24
C ALA A 25 -10.45 -9.68 -6.01
N TRP A 26 -11.52 -10.47 -5.93
CA TRP A 26 -12.41 -10.51 -4.76
C TRP A 26 -11.66 -10.95 -3.49
N LYS A 27 -10.83 -11.99 -3.59
CA LYS A 27 -10.05 -12.50 -2.45
C LYS A 27 -9.06 -11.43 -1.95
N ILE A 28 -8.32 -10.78 -2.85
CA ILE A 28 -7.38 -9.72 -2.48
C ILE A 28 -8.09 -8.51 -1.88
N GLN A 29 -9.28 -8.16 -2.37
CA GLN A 29 -10.05 -7.03 -1.83
C GLN A 29 -10.61 -7.32 -0.43
N SER A 30 -11.04 -8.56 -0.16
CA SER A 30 -11.54 -8.95 1.17
C SER A 30 -10.42 -9.11 2.21
N TYR A 31 -9.30 -9.75 1.84
CA TYR A 31 -8.19 -10.02 2.77
C TYR A 31 -7.14 -8.90 2.81
N GLY A 32 -7.07 -8.05 1.79
CA GLY A 32 -6.10 -6.95 1.69
C GLY A 32 -6.11 -6.00 2.89
N PRO A 33 -7.28 -5.48 3.31
CA PRO A 33 -7.36 -4.61 4.48
C PRO A 33 -6.91 -5.30 5.77
N GLN A 34 -7.19 -6.60 5.93
CA GLN A 34 -6.81 -7.37 7.11
C GLN A 34 -5.30 -7.60 7.17
N VAL A 35 -4.68 -7.94 6.04
CA VAL A 35 -3.23 -8.10 5.91
C VAL A 35 -2.52 -6.77 6.14
N LEU A 36 -3.03 -5.68 5.56
CA LEU A 36 -2.48 -4.34 5.74
C LEU A 36 -2.54 -3.91 7.21
N PHE A 37 -3.68 -4.12 7.87
CA PHE A 37 -3.84 -3.82 9.29
C PHE A 37 -2.89 -4.63 10.16
N GLY A 38 -2.72 -5.92 9.87
CA GLY A 38 -1.73 -6.78 10.53
C GLY A 38 -0.29 -6.28 10.34
N LEU A 39 0.07 -5.84 9.13
CA LEU A 39 1.38 -5.28 8.82
C LEU A 39 1.66 -3.97 9.58
N ILE A 40 0.65 -3.10 9.66
CA ILE A 40 0.73 -1.84 10.41
C ILE A 40 0.88 -2.12 11.90
N LEU A 41 0.06 -3.02 12.48
CA LEU A 41 0.17 -3.40 13.89
C LEU A 41 1.51 -4.06 14.21
N PHE A 42 2.00 -4.93 13.32
CA PHE A 42 3.33 -5.54 13.47
C PHE A 42 4.42 -4.47 13.47
N GLY A 43 4.36 -3.51 12.54
CA GLY A 43 5.31 -2.39 12.49
C GLY A 43 5.21 -1.47 13.71
N TYR A 44 4.01 -1.29 14.27
CA TYR A 44 3.80 -0.51 15.49
C TYR A 44 4.42 -1.19 16.71
N ILE A 45 4.28 -2.51 16.85
CA ILE A 45 4.80 -3.28 18.00
C ILE A 45 6.32 -3.47 17.91
N THR A 46 6.83 -3.80 16.72
CA THR A 46 8.27 -4.09 16.52
C THR A 46 9.10 -2.84 16.28
N GLY A 47 8.46 -1.68 16.04
CA GLY A 47 9.13 -0.45 15.60
C GLY A 47 9.68 -0.52 14.17
N PHE A 48 9.56 -1.69 13.51
CA PHE A 48 10.08 -1.93 12.17
C PHE A 48 8.93 -2.03 11.17
N SER A 49 8.72 -0.98 10.39
CA SER A 49 7.64 -0.92 9.42
C SER A 49 8.11 -1.46 8.06
N ILE A 50 7.71 -2.69 7.71
CA ILE A 50 8.01 -3.30 6.40
C ILE A 50 7.47 -2.40 5.26
N LEU A 51 6.34 -1.73 5.49
CA LEU A 51 5.78 -0.74 4.55
C LEU A 51 6.77 0.39 4.26
N TRP A 52 7.46 0.89 5.29
CA TRP A 52 8.48 1.92 5.12
C TRP A 52 9.68 1.42 4.34
N LEU A 53 10.15 0.20 4.60
CA LEU A 53 11.29 -0.39 3.88
C LEU A 53 11.05 -0.43 2.36
N VAL A 54 9.83 -0.78 1.94
CA VAL A 54 9.46 -0.84 0.52
C VAL A 54 9.24 0.56 -0.06
N MET A 55 8.66 1.48 0.71
CA MET A 55 8.35 2.85 0.23
C MET A 55 9.56 3.78 0.20
N GLN A 56 10.53 3.58 1.09
CA GLN A 56 11.75 4.39 1.22
C GLN A 56 12.47 4.66 -0.11
N PRO A 57 12.82 3.67 -0.96
CA PRO A 57 13.51 3.96 -2.23
C PRO A 57 12.69 4.84 -3.20
N PHE A 58 11.35 4.74 -3.15
CA PHE A 58 10.49 5.60 -3.96
C PHE A 58 10.45 7.03 -3.40
N VAL A 59 10.33 7.16 -2.08
CA VAL A 59 10.37 8.45 -1.40
C VAL A 59 11.70 9.14 -1.64
N ASP A 60 12.81 8.42 -1.51
CA ASP A 60 14.16 8.94 -1.74
C ASP A 60 14.36 9.36 -3.21
N PHE A 61 13.85 8.56 -4.16
CA PHE A 61 13.87 8.93 -5.57
C PHE A 61 13.13 10.25 -5.83
N PHE A 62 11.91 10.40 -5.30
CA PHE A 62 11.14 11.63 -5.46
C PHE A 62 11.75 12.79 -4.67
N MET A 63 12.31 12.56 -3.47
CA MET A 63 13.05 13.56 -2.71
C MET A 63 14.22 14.11 -3.52
N ILE A 64 15.04 13.24 -4.11
CA ILE A 64 16.16 13.64 -4.97
C ILE A 64 15.66 14.41 -6.20
N LEU A 65 14.57 13.94 -6.82
CA LEU A 65 13.98 14.56 -8.01
C LEU A 65 13.43 15.97 -7.71
N PHE A 66 12.76 16.16 -6.57
CA PHE A 66 12.05 17.40 -6.23
C PHE A 66 12.88 18.40 -5.44
N LEU A 67 13.72 17.95 -4.50
CA LEU A 67 14.56 18.84 -3.68
C LEU A 67 15.91 19.12 -4.35
N GLY A 68 16.33 18.29 -5.31
CA GLY A 68 17.68 18.35 -5.86
C GLY A 68 18.72 17.89 -4.81
N SER A 69 19.83 17.31 -5.28
CA SER A 69 20.92 16.79 -4.44
C SER A 69 21.60 17.90 -3.62
N SER A 70 20.98 18.33 -2.53
CA SER A 70 21.49 19.32 -1.58
C SER A 70 21.30 18.86 -0.13
N VAL A 71 21.70 17.61 0.12
CA VAL A 71 22.18 17.14 1.43
C VAL A 71 23.63 16.72 1.26
#